data_AF-A0A9N9SU84-F1
#
_entry.id   AF-A0A9N9SU84-F1
#
_cell.length_a   1.000
_cell.length_b   1.000
_cell.length_c   1.000
_cell.angle_alpha   90.00
_cell.angle_beta   90.00
_cell.angle_gamma   90.00
#
_symmetry.space_group_name_H-M   'P 1'
#
loop_
_entity.id
_entity.type
_entity.pdbx_description
1 polymer ?
#
loop_
_entity_poly.entity_id
_entity_poly.type
_entity_poly.pdbx_seq_one_letter_code
_entity_poly.pdbx_strand_id
1 'polypeptide(L)'
;MEAWTMTATLMKKVEAFEMWAYRLILRISWTEHVTNEEVLRRISKEREVGISIKKRKLEYLGHVMRQNKYRVLQLIVQGGEDTRGSKTYGNGSDCHLLNYSDLP
;
A
#
# COMPACT_ATOMS: atom_id res chain seq x y z
N MET A 1 -5.98 -2.15 17.77
CA MET A 1 -4.86 -1.55 17.01
C MET A 1 -5.11 -1.87 15.55
N GLU A 2 -5.39 -0.87 14.73
CA GLU A 2 -5.80 -1.09 13.34
C GLU A 2 -4.61 -1.60 12.50
N ALA A 3 -4.83 -2.68 11.74
CA ALA A 3 -3.78 -3.34 10.93
C ALA A 3 -3.28 -2.48 9.76
N TRP A 4 -3.99 -1.39 9.44
CA TRP A 4 -3.68 -0.54 8.29
C TRP A 4 -2.55 0.46 8.56
N THR A 5 -2.41 0.95 9.80
CA THR A 5 -1.44 2.00 10.13
C THR A 5 -0.08 1.40 10.46
N MET A 6 0.90 1.63 9.58
CA MET A 6 2.29 1.19 9.82
C MET A 6 3.00 2.18 10.73
N THR A 7 2.83 2.00 12.03
CA THR A 7 3.60 2.74 13.03
C THR A 7 5.08 2.36 12.94
N ALA A 8 5.98 3.30 13.24
CA ALA A 8 7.43 3.03 13.31
C ALA A 8 7.77 1.82 14.20
N THR A 9 7.02 1.61 15.28
CA THR A 9 7.15 0.43 16.15
C THR A 9 6.86 -0.89 15.43
N LEU A 10 5.85 -0.92 14.57
CA LEU A 10 5.52 -2.12 13.80
C LEU A 10 6.58 -2.38 12.72
N MET A 11 7.07 -1.33 12.06
CA MET A 11 8.17 -1.44 11.11
C MET A 11 9.42 -2.05 11.77
N LYS A 12 9.81 -1.56 12.95
CA LYS A 12 10.93 -2.13 13.73
C LYS A 12 10.71 -3.60 14.09
N LYS A 13 9.48 -3.99 14.44
CA LYS A 13 9.15 -5.39 14.73
C LYS A 13 9.28 -6.28 13.49
N VAL A 14 8.83 -5.79 12.33
CA VAL A 14 8.98 -6.52 11.05
C VAL A 14 10.46 -6.67 10.68
N GLU A 15 11.26 -5.62 10.84
CA GLU A 15 12.71 -5.70 10.60
C GLU A 15 13.40 -6.68 11.57
N ALA A 16 13.02 -6.68 12.85
CA ALA A 16 13.55 -7.64 13.82
C ALA A 16 13.16 -9.09 13.48
N PHE A 17 11.92 -9.29 13.01
CA PHE A 17 11.44 -10.59 12.53
C PHE A 17 12.22 -11.05 11.29
N GLU A 18 12.48 -10.16 10.33
CA GLU A 18 13.29 -10.46 9.14
C GLU A 18 14.72 -10.89 9.52
N MET A 19 15.36 -10.17 10.46
CA MET A 19 16.67 -10.56 11.01
C MET A 19 16.66 -11.91 11.72
N TRP A 20 15.59 -12.22 12.46
CA TRP A 20 15.43 -13.50 13.14
C TRP A 20 15.25 -14.65 12.14
N ALA A 21 14.46 -14.45 11.09
CA ALA A 21 14.28 -15.41 10.01
C ALA A 21 15.61 -15.71 9.29
N TYR A 22 16.42 -14.70 9.00
CA TYR A 22 17.75 -14.92 8.40
C TYR A 22 18.69 -15.71 9.30
N ARG A 23 18.67 -15.46 10.63
CA ARG A 23 19.46 -16.25 11.59
C ARG A 23 19.05 -17.71 11.61
N LEU A 24 17.75 -18.01 11.51
CA LEU A 24 17.23 -19.37 11.41
C LEU A 24 17.69 -20.08 10.13
N ILE A 25 17.58 -19.40 8.98
CA ILE A 25 17.99 -19.97 7.68
C ILE A 25 19.50 -20.26 7.65
N LEU A 26 20.30 -19.34 8.19
CA LEU A 26 21.76 -19.49 8.28
C LEU A 26 22.20 -20.40 9.44
N ARG A 27 21.27 -20.88 10.28
CA ARG A 27 21.52 -21.72 11.46
C ARG A 27 22.57 -21.13 12.42
N ILE A 28 22.58 -19.81 12.56
CA ILE A 28 23.55 -19.10 13.41
C ILE A 28 23.20 -19.36 14.87
N SER A 29 24.17 -19.85 15.64
CA SER A 29 24.01 -20.00 17.08
C SER A 29 23.99 -18.63 17.76
N TRP A 30 23.20 -18.49 18.82
CA TRP A 30 23.19 -17.27 19.62
C TRP A 30 24.59 -16.95 20.20
N THR A 31 25.41 -17.98 20.41
CA THR A 31 26.77 -17.87 20.96
C THR A 31 27.76 -17.20 20.01
N GLU A 32 27.48 -17.19 18.70
CA GLU A 32 28.40 -16.60 17.72
C GLU A 32 28.36 -15.06 17.70
N HIS A 33 27.47 -14.42 18.49
CA HIS A 33 27.35 -12.96 18.63
C HIS A 33 27.46 -12.19 17.31
N VAL A 34 26.87 -12.74 16.24
CA VAL A 34 26.98 -12.19 14.89
C VAL A 34 26.17 -10.90 14.76
N THR A 35 26.82 -9.84 14.27
CA THR A 35 26.20 -8.54 14.02
C THR A 35 25.15 -8.63 12.91
N ASN A 36 24.13 -7.76 12.94
CA ASN A 36 23.08 -7.76 11.92
C ASN A 36 23.62 -7.50 10.50
N GLU A 37 24.68 -6.70 10.39
CA GLU A 37 25.37 -6.41 9.12
C GLU A 37 26.02 -7.66 8.53
N GLU A 38 26.65 -8.49 9.38
CA GLU A 38 27.26 -9.73 8.93
C GLU A 38 26.22 -10.75 8.47
N VAL A 39 25.06 -10.83 9.15
CA VAL A 39 23.92 -11.65 8.72
C VAL A 39 23.46 -11.23 7.32
N LEU A 40 23.33 -9.92 7.08
CA LEU A 40 22.96 -9.38 5.77
C LEU A 40 24.01 -9.65 4.69
N ARG A 41 25.30 -9.53 5.02
CA ARG A 41 26.41 -9.86 4.10
C ARG A 41 26.37 -11.32 3.67
N ARG A 42 26.15 -12.25 4.60
CA ARG A 42 26.09 -13.70 4.32
C ARG A 42 24.93 -14.07 3.40
N ILE A 43 23.78 -13.43 3.56
CA ILE A 43 22.62 -13.66 2.68
C ILE A 43 22.70 -12.86 1.37
N SER A 44 23.64 -11.91 1.28
CA SER A 44 23.86 -11.03 0.11
C SER A 44 22.57 -10.34 -0.35
N LYS A 45 21.72 -9.94 0.61
CA LYS A 45 20.46 -9.24 0.38
C LYS A 45 20.31 -8.05 1.31
N GLU A 46 19.50 -7.10 0.88
CA GLU A 46 19.07 -5.96 1.69
C GLU A 46 17.72 -6.26 2.38
N ARG A 47 17.29 -5.39 3.30
CA ARG A 47 16.00 -5.51 3.99
C ARG A 47 14.86 -5.23 3.00
N GLU A 48 14.17 -6.26 2.55
CA GLU A 48 13.19 -6.18 1.45
C GLU A 48 11.74 -6.20 1.94
N VAL A 49 11.46 -6.80 3.11
CA VAL A 49 10.08 -7.05 3.56
C VAL A 49 9.34 -5.73 3.85
N GLY A 50 9.99 -4.81 4.56
CA GLY A 50 9.39 -3.51 4.88
C GLY A 50 9.08 -2.67 3.64
N ILE A 51 9.96 -2.69 2.64
CA ILE A 51 9.79 -1.99 1.37
C ILE A 51 8.65 -2.62 0.56
N SER A 52 8.62 -3.94 0.50
CA SER A 52 7.58 -4.70 -0.21
C SER A 52 6.18 -4.43 0.35
N ILE A 53 6.03 -4.36 1.67
CA ILE A 53 4.75 -4.03 2.32
C ILE A 53 4.30 -2.61 1.94
N LYS A 54 5.21 -1.63 1.99
CA LYS A 54 4.91 -0.24 1.58
C LYS A 54 4.50 -0.17 0.12
N LYS A 55 5.23 -0.85 -0.76
CA LYS A 55 4.94 -0.91 -2.20
C LYS A 55 3.55 -1.48 -2.46
N ARG A 56 3.21 -2.62 -1.84
CA ARG A 56 1.87 -3.24 -2.00
C ARG A 56 0.75 -2.34 -1.50
N LYS A 57 0.98 -1.61 -0.40
CA LYS A 57 0.00 -0.61 0.08
C LYS A 57 -0.21 0.52 -0.92
N LEU A 58 0.86 1.01 -1.52
CA LEU A 58 0.79 2.05 -2.55
C LEU A 58 0.12 1.55 -3.83
N GLU A 59 0.42 0.31 -4.25
CA GLU A 59 -0.24 -0.34 -5.40
C GLU A 59 -1.74 -0.50 -5.16
N TYR A 60 -2.14 -0.94 -3.97
CA TYR A 60 -3.55 -1.03 -3.57
C TYR A 60 -4.22 0.34 -3.59
N LEU A 61 -3.58 1.36 -3.02
CA LEU A 61 -4.10 2.72 -3.06
C LEU A 61 -4.26 3.22 -4.50
N GLY A 62 -3.27 2.98 -5.37
CA GLY A 62 -3.35 3.29 -6.79
C GLY A 62 -4.47 2.53 -7.53
N HIS A 63 -4.76 1.29 -7.14
CA HIS A 63 -5.90 0.54 -7.65
C HIS A 63 -7.24 1.19 -7.23
N VAL A 64 -7.37 1.55 -5.94
CA VAL A 64 -8.54 2.25 -5.39
C VAL A 64 -8.78 3.57 -6.12
N MET A 65 -7.72 4.33 -6.42
CA MET A 65 -7.82 5.62 -7.14
C MET A 65 -8.22 5.50 -8.61
N ARG A 66 -8.02 4.35 -9.27
CA ARG A 66 -8.36 4.15 -10.70
C ARG A 66 -9.77 3.63 -10.92
N GLN A 67 -10.34 2.92 -9.94
CA GLN A 67 -11.61 2.24 -10.07
C GLN A 67 -12.77 3.14 -9.64
N ASN A 68 -13.71 3.43 -10.54
CA ASN A 68 -14.87 4.30 -10.25
C ASN A 68 -15.80 3.72 -9.16
N LYS A 69 -15.72 2.40 -8.90
CA LYS A 69 -16.46 1.71 -7.83
C LYS A 69 -16.12 2.22 -6.42
N TYR A 70 -14.94 2.80 -6.22
CA TYR A 70 -14.47 3.25 -4.90
C TYR A 70 -14.54 4.77 -4.72
N ARG A 71 -15.46 5.46 -5.41
CA ARG A 71 -15.68 6.92 -5.36
C ARG A 71 -15.65 7.49 -3.95
N VAL A 72 -16.36 6.88 -3.00
CA VAL A 72 -16.40 7.33 -1.60
C VAL A 72 -15.02 7.26 -0.93
N LEU A 73 -14.28 6.16 -1.13
CA LEU A 73 -12.93 6.00 -0.57
C LEU A 73 -11.95 6.99 -1.19
N GLN A 74 -12.08 7.30 -2.48
CA GLN A 74 -11.26 8.31 -3.15
C GLN A 74 -11.48 9.70 -2.56
N LEU A 75 -12.74 10.09 -2.32
CA LEU A 75 -13.10 11.37 -1.71
C LEU A 75 -12.52 11.51 -0.29
N ILE A 76 -12.55 10.42 0.49
CA ILE A 76 -11.97 10.38 1.84
C ILE A 76 -10.45 10.54 1.78
N VAL A 77 -9.78 9.84 0.85
CA VAL A 77 -8.32 9.90 0.69
C VAL A 77 -7.86 11.26 0.15
N GLN A 78 -8.64 11.88 -0.75
CA GLN A 78 -8.35 13.20 -1.33
C GLN A 78 -8.70 14.37 -0.40
N GLY A 79 -9.45 14.12 0.68
CA GLY A 79 -9.81 15.18 1.63
C GLY A 79 -10.79 16.19 1.05
N GLY A 80 -11.90 15.73 0.46
CA GLY A 80 -13.09 16.57 0.27
C GLY A 80 -12.92 17.89 -0.49
N GLU A 81 -12.03 17.97 -1.50
CA GLU A 81 -11.97 19.13 -2.40
C GLU A 81 -12.72 18.85 -3.70
N ASP A 82 -14.05 18.91 -3.62
CA ASP A 82 -14.89 19.04 -4.81
C ASP A 82 -14.92 20.53 -5.20
N THR A 83 -13.86 21.02 -5.84
CA THR A 83 -13.99 22.21 -6.70
C THR A 83 -13.07 22.10 -7.91
N ARG A 84 -13.71 21.81 -9.04
CA ARG A 84 -13.27 22.09 -10.43
C ARG A 84 -12.21 21.15 -11.01
N GLY A 85 -12.71 20.15 -11.72
CA GLY A 85 -11.93 19.45 -12.73
C GLY A 85 -12.65 18.24 -13.31
N SER A 86 -13.78 18.46 -14.00
CA SER A 86 -14.38 17.47 -14.90
C SER A 86 -13.30 16.91 -15.83
N LYS A 87 -12.81 15.70 -15.58
CA LYS A 87 -12.11 14.92 -16.60
C LYS A 87 -13.18 14.18 -17.40
N THR A 88 -13.61 14.81 -18.49
CA THR A 88 -14.42 14.20 -19.54
C THR A 88 -13.65 13.03 -20.14
N TYR A 89 -14.06 11.81 -19.85
CA TYR A 89 -13.74 10.66 -20.68
C TYR A 89 -14.78 10.63 -21.79
N GLY A 90 -14.47 11.26 -22.92
CA GLY A 90 -15.28 11.14 -24.12
C GLY A 90 -15.14 9.72 -24.67
N ASN A 91 -16.24 8.97 -24.65
CA ASN A 91 -16.48 7.87 -25.58
C ASN A 91 -17.83 8.16 -26.24
N GLY A 92 -17.84 8.13 -27.57
CA GLY A 92 -18.91 8.66 -28.40
C GLY A 92 -20.25 7.92 -28.27
N SER A 93 -21.26 8.65 -28.74
CA SER A 93 -22.57 8.17 -29.22
C SER A 93 -23.43 7.40 -28.22
N ASP A 94 -24.12 8.13 -27.33
CA ASP A 94 -25.59 8.23 -27.28
C ASP A 94 -26.01 8.84 -25.94
N CYS A 95 -26.53 10.05 -25.98
CA CYS A 95 -27.13 10.70 -24.81
C CYS A 95 -28.46 11.34 -25.21
N HIS A 96 -29.51 10.51 -25.25
CA HIS A 96 -30.86 11.01 -25.08
C HIS A 96 -30.98 11.59 -23.67
N LEU A 97 -31.12 12.91 -23.59
CA LEU A 97 -31.43 13.64 -22.37
C LEU A 97 -32.85 13.24 -21.93
N LEU A 98 -32.97 12.41 -20.90
CA LEU A 98 -34.24 12.26 -20.20
C LEU A 98 -34.45 13.53 -19.37
N ASN A 99 -35.38 14.37 -19.82
CA ASN A 99 -35.81 15.56 -19.10
C ASN A 99 -36.66 15.16 -17.89
N TYR A 100 -36.36 15.80 -16.76
CA TYR A 100 -36.99 15.59 -15.45
C TYR A 100 -38.40 16.21 -15.35
N SER A 101 -39.17 16.18 -16.44
CA SER A 101 -40.51 16.76 -16.56
C SER A 101 -41.62 15.71 -16.61
N ASP A 102 -41.27 14.42 -16.72
CA ASP A 102 -42.22 13.34 -17.05
C ASP A 102 -42.31 12.22 -15.99
N LEU A 103 -42.19 12.54 -14.70
CA LEU A 103 -42.55 11.59 -13.63
C LEU A 103 -43.80 12.09 -12.89
N PRO A 104 -44.83 11.23 -12.70
CA PRO A 104 -46.14 11.61 -12.16
C PRO A 104 -46.11 12.05 -10.70
#